data_AF-A0A957FW48-F1
#
_entry.id   AF-A0A957FW48-F1
#
_cell.length_a   1.000
_cell.length_b   1.000
_cell.length_c   1.000
_cell.angle_alpha   90.00
_cell.angle_beta   90.00
_cell.angle_gamma   90.00
#
_symmetry.space_group_name_H-M   'P 1'
#
loop_
_entity.id
_entity.type
_entity.pdbx_description
1 polymer ?
#
loop_
_entity_poly.entity_id
_entity_poly.type
_entity_poly.pdbx_seq_one_letter_code
_entity_poly.pdbx_strand_id
1 'polypeptide(L)'
;VLPPETALALIRLSQWDSEVLLRNLPAFLETIADAPEPFKEELYWAICQVWDNYYPIGEEWDLAFYIGMLLYQMRYFHQALTFLGRSLQLYGENATTFHNMALCHYSLHEKDESLRYVEKALALDPEFDAAKGLRLKLQTEQARFRR
;
A
#
# COMPACT_ATOMS: atom_id res chain seq x y z
N VAL A 1 -1.79 14.98 15.92
CA VAL A 1 -1.84 13.55 15.51
C VAL A 1 -1.59 12.72 16.76
N LEU A 2 -2.39 11.67 17.01
CA LEU A 2 -2.18 10.80 18.18
C LEU A 2 -0.86 10.00 18.02
N PRO A 3 -0.15 9.68 19.11
CA PRO A 3 0.99 8.76 19.03
C PRO A 3 0.56 7.42 18.42
N PRO A 4 1.41 6.77 17.60
CA PRO A 4 1.05 5.53 16.91
C PRO A 4 0.71 4.39 17.88
N GLU A 5 1.31 4.35 19.06
CA GLU A 5 0.98 3.38 20.12
C GLU A 5 -0.42 3.61 20.69
N THR A 6 -0.83 4.88 20.82
CA THR A 6 -2.18 5.23 21.28
C THR A 6 -3.20 4.88 20.21
N ALA A 7 -2.90 5.16 18.94
CA ALA A 7 -3.75 4.75 17.81
C ALA A 7 -3.94 3.22 17.76
N LEU A 8 -2.87 2.45 17.95
CA LEU A 8 -2.93 1.00 17.99
C LEU A 8 -3.76 0.48 19.18
N ALA A 9 -3.64 1.11 20.35
CA ALA A 9 -4.46 0.77 21.51
C ALA A 9 -5.96 1.02 21.25
N LEU A 10 -6.31 2.10 20.53
CA LEU A 10 -7.70 2.38 20.16
C LEU A 10 -8.27 1.33 19.20
N ILE A 11 -7.49 0.86 18.23
CA ILE A 11 -7.90 -0.22 17.31
C ILE A 11 -8.23 -1.51 18.09
N ARG A 12 -7.45 -1.81 19.14
CA ARG A 12 -7.71 -2.97 20.01
C ARG A 12 -9.01 -2.80 20.80
N LEU A 13 -9.18 -1.63 21.41
CA LEU A 13 -10.35 -1.32 22.23
C LEU A 13 -11.65 -1.28 21.42
N SER A 14 -11.57 -0.93 20.13
CA SER A 14 -12.71 -0.95 19.21
C SER A 14 -13.07 -2.35 18.72
N GLN A 15 -12.36 -3.39 19.16
CA GLN A 15 -12.49 -4.76 18.65
C GLN A 15 -12.23 -4.82 17.13
N TRP A 16 -11.13 -4.21 16.70
CA TRP A 16 -10.64 -4.26 15.31
C TRP A 16 -11.58 -3.56 14.32
N ASP A 17 -12.18 -2.45 14.73
CA ASP A 17 -13.00 -1.62 13.84
C ASP A 17 -12.13 -0.94 12.77
N SER A 18 -12.46 -1.18 11.50
CA SER A 18 -11.78 -0.59 10.34
C SER A 18 -11.86 0.93 10.29
N GLU A 19 -12.95 1.52 10.77
CA GLU A 19 -13.12 2.98 10.82
C GLU A 19 -12.10 3.61 11.79
N VAL A 20 -11.80 2.91 12.89
CA VAL A 20 -10.78 3.37 13.85
C VAL A 20 -9.38 3.30 13.24
N LEU A 21 -9.08 2.27 12.45
CA LEU A 21 -7.84 2.21 11.68
C LEU A 21 -7.74 3.38 10.68
N LEU A 22 -8.78 3.59 9.88
CA LEU A 22 -8.80 4.64 8.85
C LEU A 22 -8.64 6.04 9.43
N ARG A 23 -9.36 6.36 10.51
CA ARG A 23 -9.24 7.65 11.20
C ARG A 23 -7.85 7.94 11.72
N ASN A 24 -7.09 6.90 12.08
CA ASN A 24 -5.73 7.01 12.58
C ASN A 24 -4.66 6.74 11.51
N LEU A 25 -5.05 6.46 10.26
CA LEU A 25 -4.13 6.16 9.18
C LEU A 25 -3.08 7.26 8.96
N PRO A 26 -3.41 8.58 8.98
CA PRO A 26 -2.40 9.62 8.83
C PRO A 26 -1.30 9.56 9.91
N ALA A 27 -1.66 9.18 11.14
CA ALA A 27 -0.70 9.03 12.23
C ALA A 27 0.30 7.93 11.94
N PHE A 28 -0.18 6.78 11.46
CA PHE A 28 0.71 5.70 11.08
C PHE A 28 1.55 6.07 9.87
N LEU A 29 0.99 6.65 8.82
CA LEU A 29 1.74 7.01 7.62
C LEU A 29 2.88 8.00 7.90
N GLU A 30 2.72 8.91 8.87
CA GLU A 30 3.75 9.86 9.27
C GLU A 30 4.93 9.19 10.01
N THR A 31 4.68 8.16 10.83
CA THR A 31 5.70 7.64 11.76
C THR A 31 6.16 6.21 11.46
N ILE A 32 5.40 5.43 10.69
CA ILE A 32 5.61 3.98 10.59
C ILE A 32 6.89 3.61 9.85
N ALA A 33 7.39 4.46 8.95
CA ALA A 33 8.61 4.19 8.19
C ALA A 33 9.81 3.97 9.14
N ASP A 34 9.92 4.82 10.17
CA ASP A 34 11.00 4.84 11.16
C ASP A 34 10.69 4.01 12.42
N ALA A 35 9.49 3.43 12.51
CA ALA A 35 9.10 2.65 13.69
C ALA A 35 9.94 1.37 13.85
N PRO A 36 10.20 0.93 15.10
CA PRO A 36 10.88 -0.34 15.37
C PRO A 36 10.13 -1.53 14.75
N GLU A 37 10.88 -2.54 14.31
CA GLU A 37 10.32 -3.74 13.70
C GLU A 37 9.26 -4.45 14.58
N PRO A 38 9.44 -4.60 15.91
CA PRO A 38 8.42 -5.20 16.76
C PRO A 38 7.08 -4.46 16.73
N PHE A 39 7.12 -3.12 16.62
CA PHE A 39 5.89 -2.32 16.50
C PHE A 39 5.23 -2.52 15.13
N LYS A 40 6.02 -2.63 14.06
CA LYS A 40 5.50 -2.94 12.72
C LYS A 40 4.83 -4.31 12.66
N GLU A 41 5.44 -5.33 13.27
CA GLU A 41 4.86 -6.67 13.37
C GLU A 41 3.53 -6.64 14.14
N GLU A 42 3.49 -5.90 15.24
CA GLU A 42 2.28 -5.73 16.07
C GLU A 42 1.16 -5.00 15.32
N LEU A 43 1.50 -3.93 14.59
CA LEU A 43 0.56 -3.22 13.74
C LEU A 43 0.08 -4.10 12.58
N TYR A 44 0.97 -4.88 11.95
CA TYR A 44 0.59 -5.82 10.90
C TYR A 44 -0.39 -6.87 11.40
N TRP A 45 -0.14 -7.43 12.59
CA TRP A 45 -1.07 -8.35 13.22
C TRP A 45 -2.45 -7.71 13.45
N ALA A 46 -2.48 -6.46 13.96
CA ALA A 46 -3.73 -5.72 14.14
C ALA A 46 -4.45 -5.43 12.81
N ILE A 47 -3.73 -5.11 11.74
CA ILE A 47 -4.27 -4.95 10.39
C ILE A 47 -4.96 -6.22 9.91
N CYS A 48 -4.36 -7.40 10.15
CA CYS A 48 -4.99 -8.68 9.82
C CYS A 48 -6.29 -8.89 10.60
N GLN A 49 -6.31 -8.57 11.91
CA GLN A 49 -7.54 -8.66 12.71
C GLN A 49 -8.62 -7.71 12.22
N VAL A 50 -8.26 -6.47 11.87
CA VAL A 50 -9.18 -5.48 11.28
C VAL A 50 -9.75 -6.01 9.98
N TRP A 51 -8.90 -6.56 9.11
CA TRP A 51 -9.34 -7.11 7.83
C TRP A 51 -10.26 -8.33 7.98
N ASP A 52 -9.95 -9.23 8.92
CA ASP A 52 -10.78 -10.42 9.17
C ASP A 52 -12.16 -10.06 9.76
N ASN A 53 -12.25 -8.91 10.46
CA ASN A 53 -13.49 -8.35 10.99
C ASN A 53 -14.20 -7.40 9.99
N TYR A 54 -13.54 -7.05 8.89
CA TYR A 54 -14.04 -6.08 7.93
C TYR A 54 -15.06 -6.72 6.98
N TYR A 55 -16.18 -6.05 6.80
CA TYR A 55 -17.21 -6.43 5.84
C TYR A 55 -17.57 -5.22 4.97
N PRO A 56 -17.23 -5.22 3.67
CA PRO A 56 -17.56 -4.12 2.78
C PRO A 56 -19.07 -4.05 2.58
N ILE A 57 -19.68 -2.93 2.98
CA ILE A 57 -21.12 -2.66 2.87
C ILE A 57 -21.46 -1.62 1.80
N GLY A 58 -20.48 -1.21 1.00
CA GLY A 58 -20.63 -0.22 -0.08
C GLY A 58 -20.19 1.19 0.30
N GLU A 59 -19.37 1.31 1.34
CA GLU A 59 -18.63 2.54 1.64
C GLU A 59 -17.74 2.99 0.47
N GLU A 60 -17.44 4.29 0.43
CA GLU A 60 -16.65 4.90 -0.66
C GLU A 60 -15.13 4.68 -0.50
N TRP A 61 -14.66 4.34 0.70
CA TRP A 61 -13.23 4.20 0.96
C TRP A 61 -12.72 2.79 0.67
N ASP A 62 -11.61 2.73 -0.06
CA ASP A 62 -10.91 1.49 -0.35
C ASP A 62 -9.95 1.13 0.80
N LEU A 63 -10.48 0.44 1.82
CA LEU A 63 -9.70 0.01 2.99
C LEU A 63 -8.49 -0.86 2.56
N ALA A 64 -8.68 -1.74 1.58
CA ALA A 64 -7.61 -2.63 1.12
C ALA A 64 -6.46 -1.84 0.50
N PHE A 65 -6.76 -0.80 -0.29
CA PHE A 65 -5.76 0.10 -0.85
C PHE A 65 -4.99 0.84 0.25
N TYR A 66 -5.68 1.40 1.24
CA TYR A 66 -5.05 2.11 2.34
C TYR A 66 -4.15 1.20 3.19
N ILE A 67 -4.57 -0.03 3.46
CA ILE A 67 -3.72 -1.03 4.09
C ILE A 67 -2.50 -1.33 3.21
N GLY A 68 -2.68 -1.49 1.90
CA GLY A 68 -1.59 -1.71 0.96
C GLY A 68 -0.54 -0.60 1.01
N MET A 69 -0.96 0.67 1.04
CA MET A 69 -0.07 1.81 1.20
C MET A 69 0.68 1.79 2.54
N LEU A 70 -0.01 1.47 3.63
CA LEU A 70 0.59 1.41 4.95
C LEU A 70 1.67 0.31 5.01
N LEU A 71 1.39 -0.87 4.45
CA LEU A 71 2.34 -1.98 4.35
C LEU A 71 3.54 -1.64 3.46
N TYR A 72 3.33 -0.88 2.39
CA TYR A 72 4.43 -0.37 1.58
C TYR A 72 5.36 0.54 2.39
N GLN A 73 4.82 1.44 3.22
CA GLN A 73 5.63 2.29 4.12
C GLN A 73 6.39 1.46 5.18
N MET A 74 5.81 0.35 5.63
CA MET A 74 6.47 -0.62 6.51
C MET A 74 7.56 -1.44 5.80
N ARG A 75 7.70 -1.31 4.48
CA ARG A 75 8.56 -2.14 3.60
C ARG A 75 8.12 -3.61 3.51
N TYR A 76 6.86 -3.90 3.83
CA TYR A 76 6.24 -5.22 3.72
C TYR A 76 5.64 -5.41 2.32
N PHE A 77 6.51 -5.40 1.30
CA PHE A 77 6.10 -5.26 -0.10
C PHE A 77 5.22 -6.40 -0.62
N HIS A 78 5.46 -7.65 -0.22
CA HIS A 78 4.62 -8.78 -0.63
C HIS A 78 3.21 -8.72 -0.01
N GLN A 79 3.12 -8.31 1.25
CA GLN A 79 1.86 -8.10 1.96
C GLN A 79 1.11 -6.91 1.35
N ALA A 80 1.81 -5.82 1.02
CA ALA A 80 1.25 -4.69 0.31
C ALA A 80 0.63 -5.11 -1.04
N LEU A 81 1.35 -5.90 -1.85
CA LEU A 81 0.83 -6.44 -3.11
C LEU A 81 -0.44 -7.28 -2.92
N THR A 82 -0.54 -8.04 -1.82
CA THR A 82 -1.73 -8.83 -1.50
C THR A 82 -2.95 -7.94 -1.26
N PHE A 83 -2.79 -6.87 -0.47
CA PHE A 83 -3.88 -5.93 -0.18
C PHE A 83 -4.22 -5.03 -1.38
N LEU A 84 -3.25 -4.60 -2.18
CA LEU A 84 -3.50 -3.89 -3.44
C LEU A 84 -4.26 -4.78 -4.44
N GLY A 85 -3.97 -6.09 -4.47
CA GLY A 85 -4.75 -7.05 -5.25
C GLY A 85 -6.20 -7.18 -4.76
N ARG A 86 -6.44 -7.15 -3.45
CA ARG A 86 -7.79 -7.13 -2.87
C ARG A 86 -8.56 -5.86 -3.21
N SER A 87 -7.89 -4.71 -3.20
CA SER A 87 -8.44 -3.42 -3.66
C SER A 87 -8.98 -3.56 -5.10
N LEU A 88 -8.16 -4.07 -6.02
CA LEU A 88 -8.59 -4.30 -7.41
C LEU A 88 -9.79 -5.26 -7.53
N GLN A 89 -9.88 -6.27 -6.66
CA GLN A 89 -11.00 -7.23 -6.67
C GLN A 89 -12.32 -6.62 -6.18
N LEU A 90 -12.27 -5.74 -5.18
CA LEU A 90 -13.46 -5.15 -4.57
C LEU A 90 -13.93 -3.88 -5.31
N TYR A 91 -12.99 -3.06 -5.75
CA TYR A 91 -13.25 -1.71 -6.28
C TYR A 91 -12.91 -1.55 -7.77
N GLY A 92 -12.37 -2.59 -8.40
CA GLY A 92 -12.01 -2.59 -9.81
C GLY A 92 -10.64 -2.00 -10.12
N GLU A 93 -10.29 -1.96 -11.40
CA GLU A 93 -8.98 -1.49 -11.86
C GLU A 93 -8.80 0.03 -11.65
N ASN A 94 -7.66 0.41 -11.07
CA ASN A 94 -7.33 1.80 -10.75
C ASN A 94 -5.86 2.09 -11.06
N ALA A 95 -5.59 3.21 -11.76
CA ALA A 95 -4.24 3.61 -12.14
C ALA A 95 -3.31 3.77 -10.92
N THR A 96 -3.81 4.39 -9.85
CA THR A 96 -3.10 4.58 -8.58
C THR A 96 -2.76 3.25 -7.92
N THR A 97 -3.68 2.28 -7.91
CA THR A 97 -3.41 0.95 -7.35
C THR A 97 -2.34 0.22 -8.15
N PHE A 98 -2.40 0.22 -9.49
CA PHE A 98 -1.35 -0.36 -10.32
C PHE A 98 0.00 0.34 -10.15
N HIS A 99 0.04 1.66 -9.99
CA HIS A 99 1.28 2.38 -9.71
C HIS A 99 1.88 1.96 -8.35
N ASN A 100 1.08 1.79 -7.31
CA ASN A 100 1.57 1.30 -6.01
C ASN A 100 2.08 -0.14 -6.09
N MET A 101 1.44 -1.01 -6.88
CA MET A 101 1.96 -2.35 -7.15
C MET A 101 3.31 -2.29 -7.87
N ALA A 102 3.45 -1.38 -8.84
CA ALA A 102 4.72 -1.17 -9.52
C ALA A 102 5.83 -0.70 -8.57
N LEU A 103 5.52 0.18 -7.61
CA LEU A 103 6.46 0.61 -6.57
C LEU A 103 6.89 -0.56 -5.67
N CYS A 104 5.96 -1.44 -5.30
CA CYS A 104 6.28 -2.65 -4.53
C CYS A 104 7.27 -3.55 -5.31
N HIS A 105 6.98 -3.86 -6.57
CA HIS A 105 7.86 -4.66 -7.42
C HIS A 105 9.22 -3.97 -7.65
N TYR A 106 9.24 -2.64 -7.79
CA TYR A 106 10.48 -1.89 -7.90
C TYR A 106 11.36 -2.05 -6.64
N SER A 107 10.76 -1.92 -5.45
CA SER A 107 11.44 -2.11 -4.17
C SER A 107 11.88 -3.55 -3.90
N LEU A 108 11.22 -4.53 -4.54
CA LEU A 108 11.63 -5.94 -4.55
C LEU A 108 12.70 -6.25 -5.60
N HIS A 109 13.17 -5.25 -6.36
CA HIS A 109 14.09 -5.40 -7.49
C HIS A 109 13.54 -6.23 -8.67
N GLU A 110 12.23 -6.41 -8.75
CA GLU A 110 11.52 -7.12 -9.81
C GLU A 110 11.16 -6.14 -10.94
N LYS A 111 12.18 -5.68 -11.67
CA LYS A 111 12.04 -4.56 -12.62
C LYS A 111 11.05 -4.81 -13.76
N ASP A 112 11.00 -6.04 -14.27
CA ASP A 112 10.10 -6.38 -15.39
C ASP A 112 8.64 -6.35 -14.94
N GLU A 113 8.34 -6.88 -13.76
CA GLU A 113 7.01 -6.79 -13.16
C GLU A 113 6.62 -5.35 -12.80
N SER A 114 7.56 -4.58 -12.26
CA SER A 114 7.36 -3.15 -12.01
C SER A 114 6.95 -2.42 -13.29
N LEU A 115 7.68 -2.62 -14.39
CA LEU A 115 7.37 -2.01 -15.68
C LEU A 115 5.98 -2.43 -16.20
N ARG A 116 5.65 -3.71 -16.07
CA ARG A 116 4.32 -4.24 -16.46
C ARG A 116 3.18 -3.53 -15.74
N TYR A 117 3.30 -3.31 -14.43
CA TYR A 117 2.27 -2.59 -13.67
C TYR A 117 2.26 -1.07 -13.95
N VAL A 118 3.41 -0.46 -14.24
CA VAL A 118 3.48 0.93 -14.73
C VAL A 118 2.72 1.07 -16.04
N GLU A 119 2.88 0.13 -16.97
CA GLU A 119 2.17 0.15 -18.25
C GLU A 119 0.66 0.01 -18.08
N LYS A 120 0.19 -0.84 -17.16
CA LYS A 120 -1.23 -0.91 -16.79
C LYS A 120 -1.75 0.40 -16.21
N ALA A 121 -0.99 1.03 -15.32
CA ALA A 121 -1.37 2.33 -14.75
C ALA A 121 -1.51 3.41 -15.84
N LEU A 122 -0.55 3.48 -16.77
CA LEU A 122 -0.56 4.44 -17.88
C LEU A 122 -1.58 4.11 -18.98
N ALA A 123 -2.01 2.85 -19.10
CA ALA A 123 -3.11 2.48 -19.99
C ALA A 123 -4.45 3.02 -19.49
N LEU A 124 -4.64 3.07 -18.16
CA LEU A 124 -5.85 3.65 -17.53
C LEU A 124 -5.78 5.17 -17.46
N ASP A 125 -4.63 5.72 -17.09
CA ASP A 125 -4.37 7.16 -17.05
C ASP A 125 -3.05 7.49 -17.75
N PRO A 126 -3.10 7.82 -19.05
CA PRO A 126 -1.92 8.21 -19.80
C PRO A 126 -1.20 9.43 -19.25
N GLU A 127 -1.87 10.28 -18.47
CA GLU A 127 -1.32 11.51 -17.89
C GLU A 127 -0.80 11.34 -16.45
N PHE A 128 -0.74 10.11 -15.95
CA PHE A 128 -0.27 9.85 -14.59
C PHE A 128 1.24 10.06 -14.42
N ASP A 129 1.62 11.29 -14.03
CA ASP A 129 3.02 11.73 -13.93
C ASP A 129 3.91 10.84 -13.06
N ALA A 130 3.38 10.35 -11.92
CA ALA A 130 4.14 9.46 -11.03
C ALA A 130 4.52 8.14 -11.74
N ALA A 131 3.59 7.56 -12.52
CA ALA A 131 3.87 6.36 -13.31
C ALA A 131 4.82 6.65 -14.49
N LYS A 132 4.69 7.80 -15.17
CA LYS A 132 5.64 8.24 -16.20
C LYS A 132 7.06 8.35 -15.64
N GLY A 133 7.20 8.97 -14.46
CA GLY A 133 8.47 9.13 -13.77
C GLY A 133 9.11 7.80 -13.40
N LEU A 134 8.34 6.86 -12.85
CA LEU A 134 8.83 5.50 -12.54
C LEU A 134 9.25 4.74 -13.80
N ARG A 135 8.48 4.84 -14.90
CA ARG A 135 8.83 4.24 -16.20
C ARG A 135 10.20 4.69 -16.69
N LEU A 136 10.43 6.00 -16.69
CA LEU A 136 11.69 6.58 -17.14
C LEU A 136 12.85 6.07 -16.28
N LYS A 137 12.67 6.02 -14.95
CA LYS A 137 13.67 5.49 -14.04
C LYS A 137 14.04 4.04 -14.38
N LEU A 138 13.06 3.16 -14.55
CA LEU A 138 13.27 1.75 -14.91
C LEU A 138 14.04 1.59 -16.23
N GLN A 139 13.68 2.36 -17.25
CA GLN A 139 14.33 2.32 -18.57
C GLN A 139 15.79 2.80 -18.52
N THR A 140 16.07 3.87 -17.77
CA THR A 140 17.44 4.38 -17.63
C THR A 140 18.34 3.40 -16.89
N GLU A 141 17.82 2.71 -15.88
CA GLU A 141 18.56 1.65 -15.18
C GLU A 141 18.86 0.46 -16.12
N GLN A 142 17.86 -0.03 -16.87
CA GLN A 142 18.07 -1.12 -17.83
C GLN A 142 19.11 -0.78 -18.91
N ALA A 143 19.12 0.46 -19.41
CA ALA A 143 20.09 0.91 -20.40
C ALA A 143 21.54 0.95 -19.86
N ARG A 144 21.73 1.18 -18.55
CA ARG A 144 23.06 1.17 -17.91
C ARG A 144 23.65 -0.24 -17.77
N PHE A 145 22.82 -1.26 -17.56
CA PHE A 145 23.29 -2.65 -17.43
C PHE A 145 23.58 -3.34 -18.76
N ARG A 146 23.09 -2.79 -19.88
CA ARG A 146 23.30 -3.32 -21.23
C ARG A 146 24.55 -2.75 -21.94
N ARG A 147 25.36 -1.93 -21.26
CA ARG A 147 26.63 -1.38 -21.73
C ARG A 147 27.78 -2.00 -20.96
#